data_AF-A0A8S1FCZ2-F1
#
_entry.id   AF-A0A8S1FCZ2-F1
#
_cell.length_a   1.000
_cell.length_b   1.000
_cell.length_c   1.000
_cell.angle_alpha   90.00
_cell.angle_beta   90.00
_cell.angle_gamma   90.00
#
_symmetry.space_group_name_H-M   'P 1'
#
loop_
_entity.id
_entity.type
_entity.pdbx_description
1 polymer ?
#
loop_
_entity_poly.entity_id
_entity_poly.type
_entity_poly.pdbx_seq_one_letter_code
_entity_poly.pdbx_strand_id
1 'polypeptide(L)'
;MNCEMSAEEPMDYSEISRAAEWIHLPIELKEQIMRLLPFQDKQNMMLVNRECAKVCDTLPNKLREISILEMPSTAKTTLTIMWKNERGRLVSRMVDYRGDQMHQTDCPPHTAEAMKVFVKILKRAKVKTVTIEIPCFEGLQDIWDQAMNEQTRVTVKYFNIRTNDYRLVKRALQCARNSKHEISLLANDSGAIETEIFDMEKIKQARSVILWSLVSNIQDHQLISLNAHNIRISSEFITSQCIIQMLTEWKDGRRKLERLHISSPLIDYEEITKMVPCVCWKNLTDICQLVWREVDEEGYLHAIRGPSFDVPAAIGIINLEGVQTFIFRIIKINSHLAELICTKCSPNSENCNNVQQVEQAAN
;
A
#
# COMPACT_ATOMS: atom_id res chain seq x y z
N MET A 1 75.34 -2.27 45.86
CA MET A 1 73.99 -2.68 45.43
C MET A 1 73.53 -1.71 44.38
N ASN A 2 73.70 -2.04 43.10
CA ASN A 2 73.09 -1.32 42.00
C ASN A 2 72.04 -2.25 41.39
N CYS A 3 70.79 -1.81 41.41
CA CYS A 3 69.67 -2.49 40.80
C CYS A 3 69.67 -2.11 39.31
N GLU A 4 70.10 -3.03 38.44
CA GLU A 4 69.93 -2.88 37.00
C GLU A 4 68.43 -2.98 36.69
N MET A 5 67.82 -1.84 36.35
CA MET A 5 66.49 -1.84 35.76
C MET A 5 66.62 -2.31 34.31
N SER A 6 66.04 -3.48 34.02
CA SER A 6 65.81 -3.97 32.66
C SER A 6 64.98 -2.94 31.91
N ALA A 7 65.54 -2.36 30.85
CA ALA A 7 64.80 -1.55 29.91
C ALA A 7 63.74 -2.43 29.24
N GLU A 8 62.46 -2.08 29.41
CA GLU A 8 61.37 -2.66 28.63
C GLU A 8 61.62 -2.35 27.15
N GLU A 9 61.77 -3.39 26.32
CA GLU A 9 61.84 -3.24 24.88
C GLU A 9 60.54 -2.59 24.38
N PRO A 10 60.61 -1.50 23.59
CA PRO A 10 59.41 -0.88 23.05
C PRO A 10 58.71 -1.86 22.10
N MET A 11 57.49 -2.25 22.47
CA MET A 11 56.62 -3.10 21.65
C MET A 11 56.48 -2.49 20.25
N ASP A 12 56.87 -3.23 19.21
CA ASP A 12 56.82 -2.76 17.83
C ASP A 12 55.37 -2.72 17.33
N TYR A 13 54.72 -1.57 17.53
CA TYR A 13 53.35 -1.30 17.07
C TYR A 13 53.21 -1.35 15.54
N SER A 14 54.31 -1.39 14.77
CA SER A 14 54.26 -1.44 13.31
C SER A 14 53.81 -2.80 12.76
N GLU A 15 54.08 -3.90 13.48
CA GLU A 15 53.61 -5.24 13.10
C GLU A 15 52.14 -5.47 13.46
N ILE A 16 51.69 -4.98 14.63
CA ILE A 16 50.29 -5.06 15.05
C ILE A 16 49.39 -4.19 14.15
N SER A 17 49.88 -3.02 13.72
CA SER A 17 49.15 -2.13 12.82
C SER A 17 48.90 -2.74 11.43
N ARG A 18 49.78 -3.62 10.94
CA ARG A 18 49.62 -4.30 9.65
C ARG A 18 48.68 -5.51 9.73
N ALA A 19 48.68 -6.22 10.86
CA ALA A 19 47.81 -7.38 11.05
C ALA A 19 46.32 -7.02 11.27
N ALA A 20 46.01 -5.78 11.66
CA ALA A 20 44.67 -5.32 11.99
C ALA A 20 43.99 -4.49 10.87
N GLU A 21 44.43 -4.63 9.62
CA GLU A 21 43.83 -3.89 8.51
C GLU A 21 42.49 -4.49 8.06
N TRP A 22 41.59 -3.60 7.60
CA TRP A 22 40.27 -3.98 7.09
C TRP A 22 40.33 -5.12 6.07
N ILE A 23 41.37 -5.16 5.23
CA ILE A 23 41.55 -6.18 4.20
C ILE A 23 41.65 -7.59 4.78
N HIS A 24 42.17 -7.74 6.00
CA HIS A 24 42.43 -9.02 6.65
C HIS A 24 41.23 -9.56 7.45
N LEU A 25 40.16 -8.78 7.62
CA LEU A 25 38.94 -9.28 8.25
C LEU A 25 38.23 -10.31 7.36
N PRO A 26 37.78 -11.45 7.91
CA PRO A 26 36.90 -12.40 7.22
C PRO A 26 35.64 -11.73 6.66
N ILE A 27 35.15 -12.23 5.53
CA ILE A 27 34.00 -11.64 4.83
C ILE A 27 32.74 -11.65 5.68
N GLU A 28 32.56 -12.67 6.53
CA GLU A 28 31.43 -12.81 7.44
C GLU A 28 31.43 -11.71 8.51
N LEU A 29 32.61 -11.35 9.03
CA LEU A 29 32.76 -10.27 10.01
C LEU A 29 32.59 -8.89 9.36
N LYS A 30 33.14 -8.70 8.16
CA LYS A 30 32.89 -7.49 7.35
C LYS A 30 31.39 -7.31 7.11
N GLU A 31 30.69 -8.38 6.75
CA GLU A 31 29.24 -8.35 6.58
C GLU A 31 28.50 -8.01 7.88
N GLN A 32 28.89 -8.59 9.02
CA GLN A 32 28.28 -8.27 10.31
C GLN A 32 28.48 -6.81 10.71
N ILE A 33 29.70 -6.28 10.57
CA ILE A 33 30.02 -4.87 10.84
C ILE A 33 29.17 -3.96 9.93
N MET A 34 29.19 -4.23 8.63
CA MET A 34 28.43 -3.46 7.63
C MET A 34 26.90 -3.61 7.79
N ARG A 35 26.40 -4.68 8.42
CA ARG A 35 24.97 -4.81 8.77
C ARG A 35 24.55 -3.82 9.85
N LEU A 36 25.44 -3.51 10.79
CA LEU A 36 25.20 -2.57 11.88
C LEU A 36 25.19 -1.11 11.42
N LEU A 37 25.86 -0.80 10.30
CA LEU A 37 25.88 0.56 9.76
C LEU A 37 24.48 1.04 9.34
N PRO A 38 24.15 2.31 9.57
CA PRO A 38 22.99 2.96 8.97
C PRO A 38 23.04 2.97 7.44
N PHE A 39 21.88 3.14 6.80
CA PHE A 39 21.79 3.16 5.33
C PHE A 39 22.75 4.18 4.70
N GLN A 40 22.82 5.40 5.23
CA GLN A 40 23.67 6.45 4.71
C GLN A 40 25.16 6.08 4.81
N ASP A 41 25.57 5.48 5.93
CA ASP A 41 26.96 5.09 6.12
C ASP A 41 27.33 3.89 5.27
N LYS A 42 26.38 2.99 4.98
CA LYS A 42 26.59 1.95 3.95
C LYS A 42 26.79 2.56 2.57
N GLN A 43 26.01 3.58 2.19
CA GLN A 43 26.21 4.29 0.92
C GLN A 43 27.61 4.92 0.87
N ASN A 44 28.07 5.51 1.97
CA ASN A 44 29.42 6.09 2.06
C ASN A 44 30.49 4.99 2.00
N MET A 45 30.29 3.85 2.67
CA MET A 45 31.22 2.71 2.66
C MET A 45 31.36 2.09 1.27
N MET A 46 30.31 2.12 0.44
CA MET A 46 30.41 1.71 -0.97
C MET A 46 31.41 2.54 -1.77
N LEU A 47 31.74 3.76 -1.34
CA LEU A 47 32.69 4.65 -2.01
C LEU A 47 34.13 4.46 -1.52
N VAL A 48 34.34 3.74 -0.41
CA VAL A 48 35.68 3.59 0.20
C VAL A 48 36.58 2.71 -0.66
N ASN A 49 36.10 1.53 -1.08
CA ASN A 49 36.81 0.66 -2.01
C ASN A 49 35.86 -0.37 -2.63
N ARG A 50 36.35 -1.10 -3.65
CA ARG A 50 35.56 -2.12 -4.38
C ARG A 50 35.09 -3.29 -3.50
N GLU A 51 35.83 -3.64 -2.46
CA GLU A 51 35.46 -4.72 -1.55
C GLU A 51 34.29 -4.30 -0.66
N CYS A 52 34.36 -3.12 -0.04
CA CYS A 52 33.26 -2.53 0.71
C CYS A 52 32.02 -2.34 -0.17
N ALA A 53 32.19 -1.93 -1.43
CA ALA A 53 31.09 -1.88 -2.38
C ALA A 53 30.44 -3.26 -2.59
N LYS A 54 31.24 -4.31 -2.79
CA LYS A 54 30.74 -5.70 -2.93
C LYS A 54 30.04 -6.20 -1.67
N VAL A 55 30.60 -5.94 -0.49
CA VAL A 55 30.01 -6.34 0.80
C VAL A 55 28.72 -5.57 1.06
N CYS A 56 28.70 -4.25 0.87
CA CYS A 56 27.48 -3.47 1.04
C CYS A 56 26.40 -3.84 0.01
N ASP A 57 26.79 -4.26 -1.21
CA ASP A 57 25.87 -4.74 -2.24
C ASP A 57 25.15 -6.05 -1.85
N THR A 58 25.73 -6.89 -0.98
CA THR A 58 25.08 -8.14 -0.50
C THR A 58 24.21 -7.91 0.72
N LEU A 59 24.28 -6.74 1.35
CA LEU A 59 23.62 -6.48 2.63
C LEU A 59 22.28 -5.75 2.47
N PRO A 60 21.22 -6.22 3.14
CA PRO A 60 19.91 -5.61 2.99
C PRO A 60 19.88 -4.23 3.63
N ASN A 61 19.66 -3.22 2.80
CA ASN A 61 19.26 -1.89 3.26
C ASN A 61 17.82 -1.99 3.79
N LYS A 62 17.64 -1.86 5.11
CA LYS A 62 16.30 -1.84 5.72
C LYS A 62 15.68 -0.47 5.51
N LEU A 63 14.87 -0.34 4.48
CA LEU A 63 14.11 0.88 4.21
C LEU A 63 12.73 0.78 4.85
N ARG A 64 12.28 1.90 5.43
CA ARG A 64 10.87 2.05 5.81
C ARG A 64 10.04 2.15 4.55
N GLU A 65 10.48 2.99 3.61
CA GLU A 65 9.73 3.30 2.41
C GLU A 65 10.66 3.63 1.24
N ILE A 66 10.24 3.26 0.05
CA ILE A 66 10.73 3.84 -1.21
C ILE A 66 9.52 4.21 -2.05
N SER A 67 9.49 5.43 -2.58
CA SER A 67 8.41 5.90 -3.43
C SER A 67 8.92 6.67 -4.63
N ILE A 68 8.27 6.47 -5.77
CA ILE A 68 8.46 7.27 -6.99
C ILE A 68 7.12 7.90 -7.35
N LEU A 69 7.12 9.22 -7.51
CA LEU A 69 5.94 10.02 -7.81
C LEU A 69 6.23 10.94 -8.98
N GLU A 70 5.41 10.87 -10.02
CA GLU A 70 5.46 11.79 -11.15
C GLU A 70 4.38 12.87 -11.02
N MET A 71 4.76 14.11 -11.32
CA MET A 71 3.91 15.29 -11.29
C MET A 71 3.85 15.91 -12.70
N PRO A 72 2.86 15.53 -13.53
CA PRO A 72 2.78 15.96 -14.93
C PRO A 72 2.78 17.47 -15.09
N SER A 73 2.07 18.17 -14.19
CA SER A 73 1.93 19.63 -14.19
C SER A 73 3.24 20.39 -14.03
N THR A 74 4.31 19.73 -13.57
CA THR A 74 5.62 20.35 -13.32
C THR A 74 6.77 19.65 -14.03
N ALA A 75 6.49 18.69 -14.91
CA ALA A 75 7.50 17.86 -15.60
C ALA A 75 8.57 17.33 -14.62
N LYS A 76 8.11 16.85 -13.45
CA LYS A 76 8.97 16.49 -12.33
C LYS A 76 8.62 15.10 -11.82
N THR A 77 9.64 14.28 -11.68
CA THR A 77 9.57 12.97 -11.02
C THR A 77 10.40 12.98 -9.75
N THR A 78 9.79 12.58 -8.64
CA THR A 78 10.40 12.63 -7.31
C THR A 78 10.60 11.21 -6.80
N LEU A 79 11.85 10.89 -6.45
CA LEU A 79 12.20 9.68 -5.72
C LEU A 79 12.34 10.01 -4.23
N THR A 80 11.54 9.38 -3.39
CA THR A 80 11.65 9.50 -1.92
C THR A 80 12.11 8.19 -1.31
N ILE A 81 13.10 8.27 -0.42
CA ILE A 81 13.65 7.14 0.31
C ILE A 81 13.55 7.45 1.79
N MET A 82 12.91 6.58 2.58
CA MET A 82 12.76 6.76 4.02
C MET A 82 13.37 5.60 4.81
N TRP A 83 14.09 5.94 5.88
CA TRP A 83 14.72 4.96 6.77
C TRP A 83 14.76 5.46 8.21
N LYS A 84 15.05 4.56 9.16
CA LYS A 84 15.34 4.95 10.53
C LYS A 84 16.84 5.24 10.66
N ASN A 85 17.20 6.38 11.22
CA ASN A 85 18.58 6.69 11.57
C ASN A 85 19.01 5.94 12.85
N GLU A 86 20.25 6.16 13.29
CA GLU A 86 20.85 5.53 14.49
C GLU A 86 20.02 5.74 15.77
N ARG A 87 19.33 6.87 15.88
CA ARG A 87 18.47 7.21 17.02
C ARG A 87 17.07 6.63 16.91
N GLY A 88 16.82 5.78 15.91
CA GLY A 88 15.51 5.20 15.61
C GLY A 88 14.50 6.20 15.01
N ARG A 89 14.92 7.45 14.72
CA ARG A 89 14.05 8.48 14.13
C ARG A 89 13.89 8.23 12.64
N LEU A 90 12.69 8.46 12.14
CA LEU A 90 12.42 8.38 10.71
C LEU A 90 13.02 9.60 10.01
N VAL A 91 13.82 9.35 8.99
CA VAL A 91 14.41 10.38 8.13
C VAL A 91 14.10 10.04 6.68
N SER A 92 14.08 11.06 5.82
CA SER A 92 13.82 10.92 4.39
C SER A 92 14.86 11.65 3.56
N ARG A 93 15.06 11.16 2.33
CA ARG A 93 15.80 11.85 1.27
C ARG A 93 14.91 11.89 0.04
N MET A 94 14.81 13.08 -0.55
CA MET A 94 14.09 13.31 -1.80
C MET A 94 15.09 13.65 -2.89
N VAL A 95 14.90 13.10 -4.08
CA VAL A 95 15.68 13.41 -5.28
C VAL A 95 14.70 13.76 -6.39
N ASP A 96 14.84 14.97 -6.92
CA ASP A 96 14.01 15.49 -7.98
C ASP A 96 14.71 15.30 -9.33
N TYR A 97 13.98 14.71 -10.28
CA TYR A 97 14.35 14.61 -11.68
C TYR A 97 13.41 15.54 -12.45
N ARG A 98 13.97 16.54 -13.13
CA ARG A 98 13.19 17.55 -13.87
C ARG A 98 13.43 17.39 -15.36
N GLY A 99 12.35 17.47 -16.13
CA GLY A 99 12.41 17.55 -17.58
C GLY A 99 11.96 18.92 -18.09
N ASP A 100 12.21 19.13 -19.37
CA ASP A 100 11.88 20.39 -20.06
C ASP A 100 10.50 20.35 -20.75
N GLN A 101 9.82 19.19 -20.75
CA GLN A 101 8.56 18.97 -21.46
C GLN A 101 7.49 18.36 -20.54
N MET A 102 6.28 18.91 -20.59
CA MET A 102 5.18 18.55 -19.69
C MET A 102 4.31 17.38 -20.19
N HIS A 103 4.24 17.12 -21.49
CA HIS A 103 3.35 16.10 -22.06
C HIS A 103 4.08 15.23 -23.09
N GLN A 104 4.13 13.92 -22.84
CA GLN A 104 4.68 12.93 -23.75
C GLN A 104 3.79 11.69 -23.74
N THR A 105 3.63 11.05 -24.90
CA THR A 105 2.99 9.73 -25.03
C THR A 105 3.88 8.62 -24.47
N ASP A 106 5.20 8.82 -24.54
CA ASP A 106 6.21 7.90 -24.02
C ASP A 106 6.75 8.35 -22.66
N CYS A 107 7.35 7.42 -21.89
CA CYS A 107 7.99 7.73 -20.61
C CYS A 107 9.09 8.80 -20.75
N PRO A 108 8.95 9.98 -20.10
CA PRO A 108 9.94 11.04 -20.21
C PRO A 108 11.32 10.63 -19.73
N PRO A 109 12.41 11.16 -20.33
CA PRO A 109 13.77 10.78 -19.94
C PRO A 109 14.04 10.93 -18.44
N HIS A 110 13.56 12.02 -17.83
CA HIS A 110 13.71 12.28 -16.39
C HIS A 110 12.97 11.23 -15.52
N THR A 111 11.77 10.80 -15.94
CA THR A 111 11.01 9.73 -15.28
C THR A 111 11.67 8.38 -15.48
N ALA A 112 12.18 8.11 -16.68
CA ALA A 112 12.89 6.88 -16.98
C ALA A 112 14.18 6.74 -16.15
N GLU A 113 14.94 7.83 -16.01
CA GLU A 113 16.12 7.87 -15.13
C GLU A 113 15.76 7.66 -13.66
N ALA A 114 14.74 8.36 -13.16
CA ALA A 114 14.24 8.18 -11.81
C ALA A 114 13.80 6.72 -11.56
N MET A 115 13.09 6.13 -12.52
CA MET A 115 12.63 4.74 -12.46
C MET A 115 13.80 3.75 -12.48
N LYS A 116 14.82 3.96 -13.31
CA LYS A 116 16.05 3.14 -13.30
C LYS A 116 16.72 3.15 -11.93
N VAL A 117 16.83 4.31 -11.30
CA VAL A 117 17.40 4.45 -9.95
C VAL A 117 16.50 3.77 -8.91
N PHE A 118 15.20 4.02 -8.96
CA PHE A 118 14.20 3.41 -8.08
C PHE A 118 14.30 1.87 -8.09
N VAL A 119 14.26 1.26 -9.28
CA VAL A 119 14.31 -0.20 -9.43
C VAL A 119 15.65 -0.76 -8.94
N LYS A 120 16.76 -0.06 -9.19
CA LYS A 120 18.09 -0.46 -8.72
C LYS A 120 18.21 -0.46 -7.19
N ILE A 121 17.58 0.51 -6.51
CA ILE A 121 17.51 0.56 -5.05
C ILE A 121 16.57 -0.55 -4.55
N LEU A 122 15.38 -0.68 -5.13
CA LEU A 122 14.37 -1.66 -4.75
C LEU A 122 14.91 -3.09 -4.80
N LYS A 123 15.65 -3.43 -5.86
CA LYS A 123 16.32 -4.73 -6.05
C LYS A 123 17.23 -5.12 -4.89
N ARG A 124 17.82 -4.14 -4.20
CA ARG A 124 18.87 -4.33 -3.18
C ARG A 124 18.38 -4.08 -1.76
N ALA A 125 17.15 -3.59 -1.60
CA ALA A 125 16.62 -3.17 -0.31
C ALA A 125 15.58 -4.17 0.25
N LYS A 126 15.56 -4.31 1.58
CA LYS A 126 14.41 -4.86 2.30
C LYS A 126 13.53 -3.68 2.69
N VAL A 127 12.42 -3.51 1.97
CA VAL A 127 11.56 -2.34 2.10
C VAL A 127 10.28 -2.71 2.82
N LYS A 128 9.80 -1.90 3.76
CA LYS A 128 8.47 -2.14 4.35
C LYS A 128 7.35 -1.69 3.40
N THR A 129 7.47 -0.50 2.81
CA THR A 129 6.47 0.08 1.91
C THR A 129 7.08 0.49 0.57
N VAL A 130 6.49 0.07 -0.54
CA VAL A 130 6.87 0.47 -1.90
C VAL A 130 5.70 1.19 -2.52
N THR A 131 5.93 2.39 -3.06
CA THR A 131 4.90 3.17 -3.76
C THR A 131 5.40 3.55 -5.16
N ILE A 132 4.61 3.28 -6.18
CA ILE A 132 4.83 3.74 -7.55
C ILE A 132 3.59 4.55 -7.93
N GLU A 133 3.76 5.82 -8.25
CA GLU A 133 2.68 6.71 -8.68
C GLU A 133 3.12 7.47 -9.93
N ILE A 134 2.93 6.83 -11.10
CA ILE A 134 3.32 7.34 -12.41
C ILE A 134 2.13 7.13 -13.38
N PRO A 135 1.19 8.10 -13.44
CA PRO A 135 -0.13 7.92 -14.03
C PRO A 135 -0.24 8.18 -15.54
N CYS A 136 0.85 8.39 -16.29
CA CYS A 136 0.71 8.91 -17.66
C CYS A 136 1.56 8.24 -18.76
N PHE A 137 2.35 7.21 -18.47
CA PHE A 137 3.34 6.72 -19.45
C PHE A 137 3.36 5.20 -19.60
N GLU A 138 3.44 4.74 -20.85
CA GLU A 138 3.78 3.36 -21.20
C GLU A 138 5.31 3.14 -21.22
N GLY A 139 5.75 1.88 -21.20
CA GLY A 139 7.17 1.50 -21.30
C GLY A 139 7.91 1.43 -19.96
N LEU A 140 7.23 1.62 -18.83
CA LEU A 140 7.83 1.45 -17.50
C LEU A 140 8.17 -0.03 -17.23
N GLN A 141 7.40 -0.96 -17.81
CA GLN A 141 7.70 -2.39 -17.77
C GLN A 141 9.07 -2.71 -18.37
N ASP A 142 9.47 -2.08 -19.48
CA ASP A 142 10.77 -2.36 -20.10
C ASP A 142 11.93 -1.92 -19.20
N ILE A 143 11.78 -0.77 -18.54
CA ILE A 143 12.76 -0.29 -17.55
C ILE A 143 12.84 -1.26 -16.36
N TRP A 144 11.69 -1.78 -15.93
CA TRP A 144 11.62 -2.78 -14.87
C TRP A 144 12.36 -4.05 -15.27
N ASP A 145 12.06 -4.62 -16.44
CA ASP A 145 12.63 -5.89 -16.91
C ASP A 145 14.14 -5.79 -17.21
N GLN A 146 14.64 -4.62 -17.62
CA GLN A 146 16.09 -4.39 -17.77
C GLN A 146 16.85 -4.49 -16.44
N ALA A 147 16.21 -4.11 -15.33
CA ALA A 147 16.86 -4.04 -14.02
C ALA A 147 16.51 -5.24 -13.10
N MET A 148 15.29 -5.75 -13.19
CA MET A 148 14.77 -6.90 -12.42
C MET A 148 14.77 -8.14 -13.30
N ASN A 149 15.45 -9.20 -12.87
CA ASN A 149 15.29 -10.51 -13.51
C ASN A 149 14.08 -11.25 -12.92
N GLU A 150 13.57 -12.27 -13.62
CA GLU A 150 12.40 -13.06 -13.16
C GLU A 150 12.63 -13.74 -11.79
N GLN A 151 13.89 -13.95 -11.42
CA GLN A 151 14.29 -14.53 -10.14
C GLN A 151 14.39 -13.49 -9.01
N THR A 152 14.30 -12.19 -9.33
CA THR A 152 14.43 -11.12 -8.35
C THR A 152 13.19 -11.11 -7.48
N ARG A 153 13.40 -11.27 -6.18
CA ARG A 153 12.32 -11.29 -5.20
C ARG A 153 12.45 -10.14 -4.23
N VAL A 154 11.45 -9.28 -4.21
CA VAL A 154 11.37 -8.11 -3.33
C VAL A 154 10.54 -8.48 -2.09
N THR A 155 11.12 -8.30 -0.91
CA THR A 155 10.38 -8.48 0.34
C THR A 155 9.78 -7.13 0.74
N VAL A 156 8.46 -7.02 0.68
CA VAL A 156 7.71 -5.77 0.85
C VAL A 156 6.40 -5.96 1.59
N LYS A 157 6.13 -5.23 2.67
CA LYS A 157 4.89 -5.37 3.44
C LYS A 157 3.70 -4.69 2.77
N TYR A 158 3.89 -3.53 2.16
CA TYR A 158 2.86 -2.76 1.46
C TYR A 158 3.38 -2.37 0.09
N PHE A 159 2.63 -2.68 -0.97
CA PHE A 159 3.01 -2.39 -2.35
C PHE A 159 1.86 -1.66 -3.02
N ASN A 160 2.04 -0.35 -3.20
CA ASN A 160 1.05 0.56 -3.77
C ASN A 160 1.52 0.92 -5.18
N ILE A 161 0.75 0.60 -6.21
CA ILE A 161 1.11 0.87 -7.61
C ILE A 161 -0.05 1.55 -8.31
N ARG A 162 0.17 2.82 -8.67
CA ARG A 162 -0.72 3.70 -9.42
C ARG A 162 -0.03 4.06 -10.74
N THR A 163 -0.40 3.38 -11.82
CA THR A 163 0.20 3.58 -13.14
C THR A 163 -0.68 3.10 -14.28
N ASN A 164 -0.52 3.72 -15.45
CA ASN A 164 -1.19 3.31 -16.69
C ASN A 164 -0.60 2.03 -17.30
N ASP A 165 0.66 1.71 -16.97
CA ASP A 165 1.33 0.51 -17.47
C ASP A 165 0.91 -0.73 -16.65
N TYR A 166 -0.18 -1.40 -17.06
CA TYR A 166 -0.67 -2.61 -16.39
C TYR A 166 0.34 -3.78 -16.47
N ARG A 167 1.23 -3.79 -17.47
CA ARG A 167 2.27 -4.82 -17.59
C ARG A 167 3.29 -4.67 -16.46
N LEU A 168 3.64 -3.44 -16.09
CA LEU A 168 4.45 -3.16 -14.91
C LEU A 168 3.76 -3.70 -13.64
N VAL A 169 2.45 -3.52 -13.48
CA VAL A 169 1.72 -4.02 -12.32
C VAL A 169 1.87 -5.54 -12.21
N LYS A 170 1.63 -6.27 -13.31
CA LYS A 170 1.78 -7.74 -13.37
C LYS A 170 3.20 -8.15 -12.95
N ARG A 171 4.24 -7.52 -13.51
CA ARG A 171 5.65 -7.78 -13.19
C ARG A 171 6.00 -7.47 -11.73
N ALA A 172 5.62 -6.28 -11.25
CA ALA A 172 5.89 -5.84 -9.89
C ALA A 172 5.25 -6.75 -8.84
N LEU A 173 4.00 -7.15 -9.08
CA LEU A 173 3.31 -8.11 -8.22
C LEU A 173 3.97 -9.48 -8.25
N GLN A 174 4.43 -9.98 -9.40
CA GLN A 174 5.15 -11.26 -9.48
C GLN A 174 6.43 -11.26 -8.61
N CYS A 175 7.21 -10.17 -8.63
CA CYS A 175 8.43 -10.02 -7.83
C CYS A 175 8.18 -9.90 -6.31
N ALA A 176 7.01 -9.43 -5.88
CA ALA A 176 6.70 -9.20 -4.47
C ALA A 176 6.43 -10.50 -3.69
N ARG A 177 7.08 -10.72 -2.54
CA ARG A 177 6.92 -11.98 -1.76
C ARG A 177 5.71 -12.05 -0.83
N ASN A 178 5.11 -10.92 -0.44
CA ASN A 178 4.07 -10.92 0.60
C ASN A 178 2.67 -10.97 0.00
N SER A 179 1.68 -11.48 0.73
CA SER A 179 0.31 -11.69 0.23
C SER A 179 -0.64 -10.51 0.46
N LYS A 180 -0.26 -9.52 1.27
CA LYS A 180 -1.14 -8.40 1.67
C LYS A 180 -0.75 -7.11 0.95
N HIS A 181 -1.14 -6.99 -0.31
CA HIS A 181 -0.90 -5.79 -1.10
C HIS A 181 -2.10 -4.85 -1.04
N GLU A 182 -1.84 -3.55 -0.90
CA GLU A 182 -2.83 -2.50 -1.09
C GLU A 182 -2.63 -1.96 -2.51
N ILE A 183 -3.34 -2.57 -3.46
CA ILE A 183 -3.12 -2.29 -4.88
C ILE A 183 -4.08 -1.17 -5.29
N SER A 184 -3.55 -0.03 -5.69
CA SER A 184 -4.34 1.13 -6.15
C SER A 184 -3.98 1.47 -7.59
N LEU A 185 -4.58 0.78 -8.53
CA LEU A 185 -4.39 0.99 -9.96
C LEU A 185 -5.11 2.28 -10.38
N LEU A 186 -4.40 3.24 -10.94
CA LEU A 186 -5.04 4.23 -11.80
C LEU A 186 -4.39 4.14 -13.14
N ALA A 187 -5.22 3.85 -14.13
CA ALA A 187 -4.84 3.96 -15.51
C ALA A 187 -5.77 5.00 -16.16
N ASN A 188 -5.27 5.88 -17.05
CA ASN A 188 -6.06 6.87 -17.78
C ASN A 188 -6.14 6.45 -19.25
N ASP A 189 -7.38 6.27 -19.72
CA ASP A 189 -7.92 6.21 -21.08
C ASP A 189 -7.30 5.35 -22.20
N SER A 190 -8.26 4.75 -22.92
CA SER A 190 -8.23 4.05 -24.23
C SER A 190 -7.79 2.59 -24.31
N GLY A 191 -7.10 2.06 -23.30
CA GLY A 191 -6.77 0.63 -23.22
C GLY A 191 -7.69 -0.11 -22.27
N ALA A 192 -8.45 -1.11 -22.75
CA ALA A 192 -9.04 -2.09 -21.85
C ALA A 192 -7.91 -2.71 -21.02
N ILE A 193 -7.95 -2.57 -19.69
CA ILE A 193 -7.07 -3.37 -18.83
C ILE A 193 -7.36 -4.83 -19.17
N GLU A 194 -6.31 -5.60 -19.51
CA GLU A 194 -6.42 -7.04 -19.68
C GLU A 194 -7.02 -7.62 -18.39
N THR A 195 -8.23 -8.16 -18.49
CA THR A 195 -9.00 -8.68 -17.36
C THR A 195 -8.27 -9.81 -16.64
N GLU A 196 -7.31 -10.45 -17.30
CA GLU A 196 -6.41 -11.47 -16.75
C GLU A 196 -5.69 -11.03 -15.47
N ILE A 197 -5.47 -9.73 -15.29
CA ILE A 197 -4.81 -9.23 -14.09
C ILE A 197 -5.63 -9.54 -12.83
N PHE A 198 -6.97 -9.53 -12.93
CA PHE A 198 -7.88 -9.84 -11.83
C PHE A 198 -7.93 -11.34 -11.49
N ASP A 199 -7.47 -12.19 -12.42
CA ASP A 199 -7.35 -13.63 -12.18
C ASP A 199 -6.09 -14.00 -11.40
N MET A 200 -5.15 -13.05 -11.22
CA MET A 200 -3.96 -13.27 -10.40
C MET A 200 -4.32 -13.44 -8.93
N GLU A 201 -3.86 -14.55 -8.33
CA GLU A 201 -4.07 -14.83 -6.90
C GLU A 201 -3.62 -13.70 -5.96
N LYS A 202 -2.56 -12.96 -6.33
CA LYS A 202 -2.10 -11.82 -5.54
C LYS A 202 -3.08 -10.64 -5.53
N ILE A 203 -3.84 -10.44 -6.62
CA ILE A 203 -4.88 -9.41 -6.70
C ILE A 203 -6.14 -9.88 -5.97
N LYS A 204 -6.53 -11.16 -6.12
CA LYS A 204 -7.63 -11.75 -5.34
C LYS A 204 -7.40 -11.68 -3.83
N GLN A 205 -6.14 -11.70 -3.39
CA GLN A 205 -5.75 -11.58 -1.98
C GLN A 205 -5.40 -10.14 -1.54
N ALA A 206 -5.50 -9.16 -2.44
CA ALA A 206 -5.21 -7.77 -2.13
C ALA A 206 -6.17 -7.24 -1.06
N ARG A 207 -5.68 -6.34 -0.20
CA ARG A 207 -6.50 -5.68 0.82
C ARG A 207 -7.38 -4.58 0.24
N SER A 208 -6.91 -3.94 -0.83
CA SER A 208 -7.58 -2.86 -1.53
C SER A 208 -7.38 -3.05 -3.03
N VAL A 209 -8.43 -2.79 -3.81
CA VAL A 209 -8.40 -2.75 -5.27
C VAL A 209 -9.14 -1.49 -5.70
N ILE A 210 -8.39 -0.51 -6.18
CA ILE A 210 -8.92 0.79 -6.59
C ILE A 210 -8.55 0.98 -8.07
N LEU A 211 -9.53 1.31 -8.89
CA LEU A 211 -9.49 1.62 -10.33
C LEU A 211 -10.34 2.87 -10.55
N TRP A 212 -9.70 4.03 -10.58
CA TRP A 212 -10.38 5.30 -10.88
C TRP A 212 -10.27 5.60 -12.38
N SER A 213 -11.35 6.14 -12.94
CA SER A 213 -11.41 6.74 -14.29
C SER A 213 -11.28 5.79 -15.49
N LEU A 214 -11.07 4.49 -15.29
CA LEU A 214 -11.16 3.50 -16.37
C LEU A 214 -12.43 2.70 -16.33
N VAL A 215 -13.13 2.66 -17.46
CA VAL A 215 -14.07 1.59 -17.75
C VAL A 215 -13.27 0.31 -17.91
N SER A 216 -13.33 -0.54 -16.90
CA SER A 216 -12.73 -1.86 -16.93
C SER A 216 -13.70 -2.89 -17.50
N ASN A 217 -13.19 -3.89 -18.22
CA ASN A 217 -14.01 -5.01 -18.73
C ASN A 217 -14.23 -6.10 -17.66
N ILE A 218 -14.11 -5.76 -16.38
CA ILE A 218 -14.26 -6.68 -15.25
C ILE A 218 -15.70 -7.19 -15.22
N GLN A 219 -15.85 -8.49 -15.10
CA GLN A 219 -17.17 -9.12 -14.97
C GLN A 219 -17.47 -9.47 -13.51
N ASP A 220 -18.75 -9.72 -13.22
CA ASP A 220 -19.25 -10.12 -11.89
C ASP A 220 -18.38 -11.18 -11.21
N HIS A 221 -18.07 -12.29 -11.91
CA HIS A 221 -17.30 -13.41 -11.34
C HIS A 221 -15.89 -12.99 -10.91
N GLN A 222 -15.27 -12.05 -11.62
CA GLN A 222 -13.93 -11.54 -11.30
C GLN A 222 -14.00 -10.63 -10.08
N LEU A 223 -14.98 -9.73 -10.01
CA LEU A 223 -15.21 -8.87 -8.85
C LEU A 223 -15.50 -9.69 -7.58
N ILE A 224 -16.37 -10.70 -7.69
CA ILE A 224 -16.71 -11.62 -6.60
C ILE A 224 -15.45 -12.38 -6.13
N SER A 225 -14.53 -12.73 -7.02
CA SER A 225 -13.31 -13.45 -6.62
C SER A 225 -12.34 -12.64 -5.75
N LEU A 226 -12.50 -11.31 -5.67
CA LEU A 226 -11.63 -10.44 -4.87
C LEU A 226 -11.95 -10.55 -3.38
N ASN A 227 -10.94 -10.70 -2.51
CA ASN A 227 -11.11 -10.67 -1.04
C ASN A 227 -10.83 -9.28 -0.44
N ALA A 228 -10.74 -8.25 -1.27
CA ALA A 228 -10.37 -6.91 -0.84
C ALA A 228 -11.44 -6.30 0.08
N HIS A 229 -10.97 -5.61 1.12
CA HIS A 229 -11.83 -4.89 2.05
C HIS A 229 -12.32 -3.57 1.43
N ASN A 230 -11.48 -2.93 0.62
CA ASN A 230 -11.78 -1.65 -0.02
C ASN A 230 -11.74 -1.85 -1.54
N ILE A 231 -12.88 -1.69 -2.19
CA ILE A 231 -12.99 -1.86 -3.65
C ILE A 231 -13.58 -0.60 -4.26
N ARG A 232 -12.92 -0.07 -5.29
CA ARG A 232 -13.41 1.04 -6.10
C ARG A 232 -13.16 0.73 -7.57
N ILE A 233 -14.19 0.52 -8.35
CA ILE A 233 -14.08 0.04 -9.74
C ILE A 233 -15.17 0.69 -10.59
N SER A 234 -14.83 1.03 -11.83
CA SER A 234 -15.79 1.36 -12.88
C SER A 234 -15.79 0.26 -13.95
N SER A 235 -16.96 -0.23 -14.33
CA SER A 235 -17.11 -1.27 -15.35
C SER A 235 -18.49 -1.26 -15.98
N GLU A 236 -18.57 -1.54 -17.28
CA GLU A 236 -19.83 -1.69 -18.02
C GLU A 236 -20.56 -3.02 -17.77
N PHE A 237 -19.91 -3.99 -17.13
CA PHE A 237 -20.40 -5.37 -17.06
C PHE A 237 -20.79 -5.84 -15.65
N ILE A 238 -20.77 -4.94 -14.65
CA ILE A 238 -21.06 -5.30 -13.27
C ILE A 238 -22.52 -5.06 -12.94
N THR A 239 -23.21 -6.12 -12.53
CA THR A 239 -24.67 -6.10 -12.33
C THR A 239 -25.07 -5.82 -10.88
N SER A 240 -26.35 -5.46 -10.67
CA SER A 240 -26.98 -5.46 -9.34
C SER A 240 -26.77 -6.78 -8.60
N GLN A 241 -26.86 -7.92 -9.31
CA GLN A 241 -26.77 -9.25 -8.72
C GLN A 241 -25.39 -9.51 -8.10
N CYS A 242 -24.32 -9.02 -8.72
CA CYS A 242 -22.99 -9.05 -8.13
C CYS A 242 -22.93 -8.31 -6.80
N ILE A 243 -23.47 -7.09 -6.76
CA ILE A 243 -23.50 -6.28 -5.53
C ILE A 243 -24.34 -6.97 -4.45
N ILE A 244 -25.52 -7.49 -4.81
CA ILE A 244 -26.38 -8.25 -3.90
C ILE A 244 -25.63 -9.45 -3.31
N GLN A 245 -24.92 -10.21 -4.14
CA GLN A 245 -24.13 -11.35 -3.69
C GLN A 245 -23.02 -10.91 -2.73
N MET A 246 -22.25 -9.88 -3.06
CA MET A 246 -21.17 -9.38 -2.20
C MET A 246 -21.68 -8.88 -0.84
N LEU A 247 -22.81 -8.15 -0.83
CA LEU A 247 -23.45 -7.69 0.40
C LEU A 247 -23.99 -8.85 1.23
N THR A 248 -24.58 -9.86 0.59
CA THR A 248 -25.08 -11.06 1.26
C THR A 248 -23.92 -11.84 1.89
N GLU A 249 -22.85 -12.09 1.16
CA GLU A 249 -21.65 -12.75 1.71
C GLU A 249 -21.03 -11.96 2.87
N TRP A 250 -21.05 -10.63 2.81
CA TRP A 250 -20.61 -9.78 3.92
C TRP A 250 -21.52 -9.90 5.14
N LYS A 251 -22.85 -9.85 4.95
CA LYS A 251 -23.83 -10.04 6.03
C LYS A 251 -23.74 -11.42 6.68
N ASP A 252 -23.39 -12.44 5.91
CA ASP A 252 -23.17 -13.80 6.42
C ASP A 252 -21.79 -13.99 7.08
N GLY A 253 -20.94 -12.97 7.10
CA GLY A 253 -19.58 -13.03 7.65
C GLY A 253 -18.59 -13.81 6.78
N ARG A 254 -18.99 -14.21 5.57
CA ARG A 254 -18.15 -14.94 4.60
C ARG A 254 -17.18 -14.03 3.85
N ARG A 255 -17.47 -12.73 3.80
CA ARG A 255 -16.65 -11.70 3.13
C ARG A 255 -16.31 -10.56 4.07
N LYS A 256 -15.08 -10.05 3.98
CA LYS A 256 -14.65 -8.83 4.67
C LYS A 256 -14.74 -7.65 3.71
N LEU A 257 -15.71 -6.76 3.93
CA LEU A 257 -15.85 -5.49 3.23
C LEU A 257 -15.78 -4.35 4.23
N GLU A 258 -15.06 -3.29 3.91
CA GLU A 258 -15.00 -2.02 4.62
C GLU A 258 -15.62 -0.90 3.75
N ARG A 259 -15.38 -0.94 2.44
CA ARG A 259 -15.86 0.06 1.48
C ARG A 259 -16.03 -0.53 0.08
N LEU A 260 -17.11 -0.15 -0.61
CA LEU A 260 -17.39 -0.50 -1.99
C LEU A 260 -17.83 0.76 -2.76
N HIS A 261 -17.19 1.08 -3.88
CA HIS A 261 -17.66 2.07 -4.85
C HIS A 261 -17.64 1.40 -6.23
N ILE A 262 -18.80 0.99 -6.76
CA ILE A 262 -18.90 0.34 -8.08
C ILE A 262 -19.68 1.26 -9.01
N SER A 263 -19.04 1.74 -10.06
CA SER A 263 -19.68 2.49 -11.14
C SER A 263 -20.03 1.53 -12.28
N SER A 264 -21.32 1.44 -12.63
CA SER A 264 -21.77 0.65 -13.77
C SER A 264 -23.15 1.10 -14.26
N PRO A 265 -23.39 1.15 -15.58
CA PRO A 265 -24.72 1.44 -16.12
C PRO A 265 -25.76 0.34 -15.85
N LEU A 266 -25.33 -0.86 -15.45
CA LEU A 266 -26.21 -2.00 -15.18
C LEU A 266 -26.70 -2.09 -13.73
N ILE A 267 -26.33 -1.14 -12.88
CA ILE A 267 -26.73 -1.11 -11.48
C ILE A 267 -28.16 -0.58 -11.38
N ASP A 268 -29.06 -1.37 -10.80
CA ASP A 268 -30.38 -0.95 -10.34
C ASP A 268 -30.41 -0.93 -8.81
N TYR A 269 -30.46 0.27 -8.24
CA TYR A 269 -30.50 0.47 -6.79
C TYR A 269 -31.79 -0.05 -6.15
N GLU A 270 -32.92 0.01 -6.86
CA GLU A 270 -34.17 -0.52 -6.32
C GLU A 270 -34.13 -2.04 -6.20
N GLU A 271 -33.53 -2.72 -7.17
CA GLU A 271 -33.32 -4.17 -7.12
C GLU A 271 -32.47 -4.55 -5.90
N ILE A 272 -31.34 -3.85 -5.69
CA ILE A 272 -30.44 -4.09 -4.56
C ILE A 272 -31.18 -3.92 -3.22
N THR A 273 -31.96 -2.85 -3.07
CA THR A 273 -32.67 -2.55 -1.81
C THR A 273 -33.87 -3.47 -1.55
N LYS A 274 -34.50 -4.02 -2.60
CA LYS A 274 -35.53 -5.07 -2.47
C LYS A 274 -34.94 -6.40 -2.01
N MET A 275 -33.75 -6.75 -2.49
CA MET A 275 -33.13 -8.06 -2.24
C MET A 275 -32.25 -8.08 -0.97
N VAL A 276 -31.67 -6.95 -0.58
CA VAL A 276 -30.85 -6.83 0.63
C VAL A 276 -31.64 -6.12 1.72
N PRO A 277 -32.03 -6.82 2.81
CA PRO A 277 -32.74 -6.19 3.92
C PRO A 277 -32.00 -4.97 4.45
N CYS A 278 -32.61 -3.81 4.27
CA CYS A 278 -32.09 -2.49 4.59
C CYS A 278 -33.19 -1.59 5.16
N VAL A 279 -32.81 -0.52 5.84
CA VAL A 279 -33.73 0.48 6.41
C VAL A 279 -33.40 1.83 5.83
N CYS A 280 -34.40 2.52 5.28
CA CYS A 280 -34.25 3.88 4.78
C CYS A 280 -33.79 4.79 5.93
N TRP A 281 -32.76 5.62 5.71
CA TRP A 281 -32.23 6.45 6.79
C TRP A 281 -33.26 7.43 7.36
N LYS A 282 -34.21 7.89 6.53
CA LYS A 282 -35.31 8.78 6.96
C LYS A 282 -36.22 8.14 8.00
N ASN A 283 -36.26 6.81 8.02
CA ASN A 283 -37.06 6.03 8.96
C ASN A 283 -36.25 5.57 10.18
N LEU A 284 -34.96 5.92 10.25
CA LEU A 284 -34.15 5.67 11.43
C LEU A 284 -34.55 6.67 12.53
N THR A 285 -34.78 6.18 13.74
CA THR A 285 -35.04 6.99 14.93
C THR A 285 -33.81 7.05 15.84
N ASP A 286 -33.76 8.08 16.69
CA ASP A 286 -32.85 8.18 17.84
C ASP A 286 -31.35 8.06 17.48
N ILE A 287 -30.66 7.08 18.06
CA ILE A 287 -29.22 6.83 17.93
C ILE A 287 -28.78 6.60 16.50
N CYS A 288 -29.64 5.96 15.70
CA CYS A 288 -29.34 5.71 14.30
C CYS A 288 -29.24 7.02 13.50
N GLN A 289 -29.95 8.10 13.90
CA GLN A 289 -29.80 9.43 13.29
C GLN A 289 -28.48 10.11 13.67
N LEU A 290 -28.00 9.92 14.90
CA LEU A 290 -26.70 10.45 15.35
C LEU A 290 -25.54 9.79 14.63
N VAL A 291 -25.59 8.47 14.51
CA VAL A 291 -24.62 7.69 13.72
C VAL A 291 -24.66 8.12 12.24
N TRP A 292 -25.84 8.47 11.73
CA TRP A 292 -26.02 8.89 10.34
C TRP A 292 -25.48 10.31 10.06
N ARG A 293 -25.60 11.26 11.00
CA ARG A 293 -25.02 12.61 10.86
C ARG A 293 -23.49 12.61 10.69
N GLU A 294 -22.80 11.59 11.23
CA GLU A 294 -21.36 11.40 11.05
C GLU A 294 -21.00 10.77 9.68
N VAL A 295 -21.99 10.23 8.98
CA VAL A 295 -21.86 9.60 7.63
C VAL A 295 -22.45 10.52 6.56
N ASP A 296 -22.88 11.73 6.95
CA ASP A 296 -23.65 12.69 6.16
C ASP A 296 -22.80 13.37 5.08
N GLU A 297 -22.39 12.60 4.06
CA GLU A 297 -21.85 13.15 2.81
C GLU A 297 -22.30 12.30 1.61
N GLU A 298 -22.86 13.01 0.62
CA GLU A 298 -23.17 12.67 -0.77
C GLU A 298 -23.58 11.20 -1.06
N GLY A 299 -24.87 10.91 -0.86
CA GLY A 299 -25.59 9.85 -1.59
C GLY A 299 -25.89 8.54 -0.86
N TYR A 300 -25.55 8.41 0.42
CA TYR A 300 -26.03 7.28 1.23
C TYR A 300 -27.55 7.40 1.50
N LEU A 301 -28.30 6.31 1.32
CA LEU A 301 -29.77 6.30 1.38
C LEU A 301 -30.36 5.24 2.34
N HIS A 302 -29.65 4.15 2.58
CA HIS A 302 -30.14 3.07 3.45
C HIS A 302 -29.04 2.58 4.40
N ALA A 303 -29.45 2.09 5.57
CA ALA A 303 -28.60 1.39 6.50
C ALA A 303 -28.83 -0.13 6.39
N ILE A 304 -27.75 -0.89 6.49
CA ILE A 304 -27.77 -2.35 6.54
C ILE A 304 -27.03 -2.84 7.80
N ARG A 305 -27.52 -3.94 8.36
CA ARG A 305 -26.89 -4.62 9.49
C ARG A 305 -25.87 -5.62 8.97
N GLY A 306 -24.67 -5.58 9.55
CA GLY A 306 -23.60 -6.51 9.24
C GLY A 306 -23.71 -7.86 9.96
N PRO A 307 -22.66 -8.69 9.87
CA PRO A 307 -22.63 -10.05 10.43
C PRO A 307 -22.66 -10.10 11.97
N SER A 308 -22.34 -9.00 12.64
CA SER A 308 -22.59 -8.81 14.07
C SER A 308 -23.47 -7.58 14.24
N PHE A 309 -24.29 -7.57 15.30
CA PHE A 309 -25.23 -6.46 15.60
C PHE A 309 -24.53 -5.09 15.67
N ASP A 310 -23.23 -5.08 15.98
CA ASP A 310 -22.45 -3.88 16.24
C ASP A 310 -21.75 -3.31 15.00
N VAL A 311 -21.93 -3.91 13.82
CA VAL A 311 -21.29 -3.44 12.58
C VAL A 311 -22.35 -2.92 11.60
N PRO A 312 -22.83 -1.67 11.77
CA PRO A 312 -23.70 -1.04 10.80
C PRO A 312 -22.91 -0.62 9.56
N ALA A 313 -23.55 -0.67 8.39
CA ALA A 313 -23.03 -0.09 7.17
C ALA A 313 -24.09 0.76 6.46
N ALA A 314 -23.63 1.76 5.74
CA ALA A 314 -24.45 2.62 4.89
C ALA A 314 -24.32 2.17 3.43
N ILE A 315 -25.43 2.18 2.70
CA ILE A 315 -25.48 1.97 1.26
C ILE A 315 -26.21 3.11 0.56
N GLY A 316 -25.87 3.35 -0.69
CA GLY A 316 -26.40 4.46 -1.45
C GLY A 316 -26.12 4.36 -2.93
N ILE A 317 -26.55 5.38 -3.65
CA ILE A 317 -26.25 5.57 -5.06
C ILE A 317 -25.92 7.03 -5.32
N ILE A 318 -24.85 7.26 -6.07
CA ILE A 318 -24.44 8.58 -6.56
C ILE A 318 -24.27 8.53 -8.06
N ASN A 319 -24.28 9.70 -8.69
CA ASN A 319 -23.92 9.85 -10.10
C ASN A 319 -22.51 10.45 -10.17
N LEU A 320 -21.55 9.67 -10.64
CA LEU A 320 -20.18 10.11 -10.90
C LEU A 320 -19.98 10.16 -12.41
N GLU A 321 -19.66 11.34 -12.94
CA GLU A 321 -19.33 11.50 -14.37
C GLU A 321 -20.40 10.95 -15.34
N GLY A 322 -21.68 11.00 -14.94
CA GLY A 322 -22.80 10.49 -15.73
C GLY A 322 -23.12 9.01 -15.53
N VAL A 323 -22.34 8.29 -14.73
CA VAL A 323 -22.52 6.85 -14.47
C VAL A 323 -23.06 6.61 -13.06
N GLN A 324 -24.08 5.76 -12.97
CA GLN A 324 -24.61 5.31 -11.70
C GLN A 324 -23.55 4.55 -10.91
N THR A 325 -23.33 4.98 -9.67
CA THR A 325 -22.31 4.42 -8.79
C THR A 325 -22.93 3.99 -7.48
N PHE A 326 -22.92 2.69 -7.24
CA PHE A 326 -23.28 2.12 -5.95
C PHE A 326 -22.18 2.39 -4.93
N ILE A 327 -22.57 2.84 -3.74
CA ILE A 327 -21.66 3.06 -2.62
C ILE A 327 -22.07 2.24 -1.40
N PHE A 328 -21.09 1.63 -0.74
CA PHE A 328 -21.21 0.95 0.55
C PHE A 328 -20.04 1.37 1.45
N ARG A 329 -20.32 1.54 2.75
CA ARG A 329 -19.31 1.86 3.76
C ARG A 329 -19.70 1.32 5.13
N ILE A 330 -18.78 0.62 5.81
CA ILE A 330 -18.93 0.35 7.25
C ILE A 330 -18.86 1.66 8.03
N ILE A 331 -19.81 1.85 8.93
CA ILE A 331 -19.82 2.98 9.85
C ILE A 331 -18.98 2.60 11.06
N LYS A 332 -17.84 3.27 11.24
CA LYS A 332 -16.97 3.05 12.39
C LYS A 332 -17.52 3.84 13.58
N ILE A 333 -17.97 3.12 14.60
CA ILE A 333 -18.35 3.72 15.88
C ILE A 333 -17.07 4.03 16.65
N ASN A 334 -16.73 5.31 16.78
CA ASN A 334 -15.60 5.75 17.60
C ASN A 334 -16.02 5.83 19.09
N SER A 335 -15.06 5.99 19.99
CA SER A 335 -15.30 6.04 21.45
C SER A 335 -16.29 7.12 21.85
N HIS A 336 -16.20 8.30 21.22
CA HIS A 336 -17.14 9.38 21.44
C HIS A 336 -18.57 9.03 21.03
N LEU A 337 -18.75 8.45 19.84
CA LEU A 337 -20.06 8.01 19.35
C LEU A 337 -20.60 6.86 20.19
N ALA A 338 -19.75 5.94 20.64
CA ALA A 338 -20.13 4.86 21.56
C ALA A 338 -20.62 5.41 22.90
N GLU A 339 -19.91 6.38 23.49
CA GLU A 339 -20.30 7.05 24.73
C GLU A 339 -21.61 7.82 24.58
N LEU A 340 -21.80 8.48 23.44
CA LEU A 340 -23.00 9.24 23.10
C LEU A 340 -24.22 8.32 22.87
N ILE A 341 -23.98 7.14 22.29
CA ILE A 341 -24.97 6.05 22.19
C ILE A 341 -25.33 5.56 23.59
N CYS A 342 -24.34 5.22 24.43
CA CYS A 342 -24.57 4.72 25.78
C CYS A 342 -25.38 5.69 26.64
N THR A 343 -25.01 6.98 26.64
CA THR A 343 -25.69 8.03 27.41
C THR A 343 -27.14 8.26 26.97
N LYS A 344 -27.45 8.12 25.67
CA LYS A 344 -28.82 8.30 25.15
C LYS A 344 -29.68 7.04 25.19
N CYS A 345 -29.09 5.85 25.10
CA CYS A 345 -29.84 4.59 25.01
C CYS A 345 -30.13 3.92 26.35
N SER A 346 -29.57 4.42 27.47
CA SER A 346 -28.99 3.60 28.54
C SER A 346 -28.56 4.35 29.81
N PRO A 347 -29.33 5.25 30.48
CA PRO A 347 -28.85 5.84 31.75
C PRO A 347 -28.56 4.81 32.85
N ASN A 348 -29.14 3.60 32.76
CA ASN A 348 -29.16 2.58 33.81
C ASN A 348 -28.96 1.12 33.33
N SER A 349 -28.40 0.85 32.14
CA SER A 349 -28.19 -0.54 31.72
C SER A 349 -26.76 -1.04 32.00
N GLU A 350 -26.66 -2.19 32.65
CA GLU A 350 -25.40 -2.90 32.95
C GLU A 350 -24.59 -3.30 31.69
N ASN A 351 -25.13 -3.07 30.49
CA ASN A 351 -24.50 -3.39 29.21
C ASN A 351 -23.43 -2.37 28.75
N CYS A 352 -23.29 -1.21 29.39
CA CYS A 352 -22.21 -0.27 29.07
C CYS A 352 -20.80 -0.82 29.40
N ASN A 353 -20.71 -1.83 30.26
CA ASN A 353 -19.43 -2.45 30.63
C ASN A 353 -18.81 -3.32 29.52
N ASN A 354 -19.57 -3.68 28.46
CA ASN A 354 -19.05 -4.46 27.33
C ASN A 354 -18.35 -3.61 26.26
N VAL A 355 -18.55 -2.28 26.24
CA VAL A 355 -17.87 -1.39 25.30
C VAL A 355 -16.35 -1.33 25.57
N GLN A 356 -15.94 -1.50 26.84
CA GLN A 356 -14.53 -1.63 27.22
C GLN A 356 -13.89 -2.97 26.80
N GLN A 357 -14.68 -4.02 26.54
CA GLN A 357 -14.16 -5.30 26.04
C GLN A 357 -13.86 -5.24 24.53
N VAL A 358 -14.55 -4.39 23.78
CA VAL A 358 -14.25 -4.14 22.35
C VAL A 358 -12.90 -3.44 22.18
N GLU A 359 -12.46 -2.61 23.15
CA GLU A 359 -11.11 -2.01 23.16
C GLU A 359 -9.99 -3.05 23.30
N GLN A 360 -10.22 -4.17 24.01
CA GLN A 360 -9.21 -5.22 24.19
C GLN A 360 -9.10 -6.16 22.98
N ALA A 361 -10.13 -6.24 22.14
CA ALA A 361 -10.10 -7.02 20.90
C ALA A 361 -9.58 -6.23 19.68
N ALA A 362 -9.51 -4.90 19.79
CA ALA A 362 -9.15 -3.99 18.69
C ALA A 362 -7.67 -3.50 18.69
N ASN A 363 -6.86 -3.92 19.67
CA ASN A 363 -5.43 -3.60 19.76
C ASN A 363 -4.52 -4.74 19.28
#